data_AF-A0AAU1CYV8-F1
#
_entry.id   AF-A0AAU1CYV8-F1
#
_cell.length_a   1.000
_cell.length_b   1.000
_cell.length_c   1.000
_cell.angle_alpha   90.00
_cell.angle_beta   90.00
_cell.angle_gamma   90.00
#
_symmetry.space_group_name_H-M   'P 1'
#
loop_
_entity.id
_entity.type
_entity.pdbx_description
1 polymer ?
#
loop_
_entity_poly.entity_id
_entity_poly.type
_entity_poly.pdbx_seq_one_letter_code
_entity_poly.pdbx_strand_id
1 'polypeptide(L)'
;MPTNQRNPRKQPHAKGWRMDPIPSRPAYKDEDGNVRIPIWLTKNGRHTADTEMVLLPSEAELLNERLTDAIGDSPSALQAALLHAHVAAKGPGVTLVSKAPHSA
;
A
#
# COMPACT_ATOMS: atom_id res chain seq x y z
N MET A 1 -4.31 -30.24 21.55
CA MET A 1 -4.32 -28.81 21.17
C MET A 1 -3.96 -28.71 19.69
N PRO A 2 -4.85 -28.22 18.82
CA PRO A 2 -4.67 -28.28 17.37
C PRO A 2 -3.74 -27.17 16.89
N THR A 3 -2.72 -27.53 16.12
CA THR A 3 -1.89 -26.59 15.35
C THR A 3 -2.72 -26.03 14.20
N ASN A 4 -3.17 -24.78 14.34
CA ASN A 4 -3.84 -24.02 13.28
C ASN A 4 -2.82 -23.69 12.17
N GLN A 5 -2.65 -24.61 11.21
CA GLN A 5 -1.94 -24.31 9.97
C GLN A 5 -2.79 -23.33 9.17
N ARG A 6 -2.38 -22.05 9.14
CA ARG A 6 -2.91 -21.08 8.19
C ARG A 6 -2.66 -21.60 6.78
N ASN A 7 -3.70 -22.10 6.14
CA ASN A 7 -3.73 -22.32 4.70
C ASN A 7 -3.37 -20.99 4.01
N PRO A 8 -2.21 -20.85 3.35
CA PRO A 8 -2.06 -19.75 2.42
C PRO A 8 -3.08 -20.03 1.33
N ARG A 9 -4.11 -19.18 1.23
CA ARG A 9 -5.10 -19.24 0.16
C ARG A 9 -4.31 -19.41 -1.14
N LYS A 10 -4.34 -20.61 -1.74
CA LYS A 10 -3.85 -20.84 -3.09
C LYS A 10 -4.76 -19.98 -3.97
N GLN A 11 -4.37 -18.73 -4.18
CA GLN A 11 -4.96 -17.93 -5.26
C GLN A 11 -4.79 -18.81 -6.50
N PRO A 12 -5.87 -19.14 -7.22
CA PRO A 12 -5.75 -19.90 -8.45
C PRO A 12 -4.72 -19.17 -9.31
N HIS A 13 -3.65 -19.85 -9.70
CA HIS A 13 -2.59 -19.24 -10.49
C HIS A 13 -3.26 -18.63 -11.71
N ALA A 14 -3.35 -17.29 -11.76
CA ALA A 14 -3.94 -16.60 -12.88
C ALA A 14 -3.17 -17.07 -14.12
N LYS A 15 -3.89 -17.71 -15.06
CA LYS A 15 -3.29 -18.14 -16.32
C LYS A 15 -2.94 -16.88 -17.10
N GLY A 16 -1.68 -16.74 -17.50
CA GLY A 16 -1.17 -15.57 -18.21
C GLY A 16 -0.20 -14.71 -17.42
N TRP A 17 0.05 -13.52 -17.94
CA TRP A 17 0.92 -12.52 -17.32
C TRP A 17 0.17 -11.73 -16.26
N ARG A 18 0.86 -11.39 -15.18
CA ARG A 18 0.36 -10.54 -14.11
C ARG A 18 1.47 -9.61 -13.62
N MET A 19 1.08 -8.40 -13.27
CA MET A 19 1.94 -7.39 -12.65
C MET A 19 1.39 -7.08 -11.27
N ASP A 20 2.24 -7.12 -10.25
CA ASP A 20 1.87 -6.76 -8.88
C ASP A 20 2.91 -5.80 -8.30
N PRO A 21 2.52 -4.75 -7.55
CA PRO A 21 3.48 -3.89 -6.86
C PRO A 21 4.33 -4.70 -5.88
N ILE A 22 5.62 -4.37 -5.77
CA ILE A 22 6.51 -4.99 -4.79
C ILE A 22 6.22 -4.37 -3.41
N PRO A 23 5.68 -5.11 -2.42
CA PRO A 23 5.18 -4.50 -1.18
C PRO A 23 6.25 -3.78 -0.35
N SER A 24 7.52 -4.21 -0.46
CA SER A 24 8.66 -3.62 0.25
C SER A 24 9.29 -2.44 -0.47
N ARG A 25 8.86 -2.09 -1.70
CA ARG A 25 9.47 -1.04 -2.51
C ARG A 25 8.39 -0.02 -2.91
N PRO A 26 8.31 1.14 -2.23
CA PRO A 26 7.30 2.14 -2.51
C PRO A 26 7.52 2.76 -3.90
N ALA A 27 6.45 3.29 -4.48
CA ALA A 27 6.56 4.16 -5.65
C ALA A 27 7.34 5.43 -5.31
N TYR A 28 8.11 5.94 -6.26
CA TYR A 28 8.95 7.12 -6.08
C TYR A 28 8.93 8.01 -7.33
N LYS A 29 9.33 9.28 -7.18
CA LYS A 29 9.53 10.19 -8.31
C LYS A 29 10.99 10.14 -8.76
N ASP A 30 11.23 10.10 -10.06
CA ASP A 30 12.58 10.23 -10.62
C ASP A 30 12.96 11.70 -10.88
N GLU A 31 14.16 11.92 -11.42
CA GLU A 31 14.72 13.24 -11.68
C GLU A 31 13.93 14.02 -12.76
N ASP A 32 13.29 13.29 -13.68
CA ASP A 32 12.44 13.86 -14.74
C ASP A 32 11.01 14.16 -14.23
N GLY A 33 10.72 13.82 -12.97
CA GLY A 33 9.42 14.01 -12.34
C GLY A 33 8.41 12.90 -12.64
N ASN A 34 8.81 11.84 -13.33
CA ASN A 34 7.95 10.68 -13.59
C ASN A 34 7.80 9.85 -12.31
N VAL A 35 6.66 9.16 -12.19
CA VAL A 35 6.42 8.23 -11.08
C VAL A 35 6.86 6.83 -11.49
N ARG A 36 7.80 6.26 -10.74
CA ARG A 36 8.27 4.88 -10.89
C ARG A 36 7.66 3.98 -9.84
N ILE A 37 7.02 2.90 -10.29
CA ILE A 37 6.39 1.89 -9.44
C ILE A 37 7.13 0.56 -9.63
N PRO A 38 7.88 0.07 -8.62
CA PRO A 38 8.49 -1.24 -8.66
C PRO A 38 7.43 -2.35 -8.70
N ILE A 39 7.51 -3.23 -9.70
CA ILE A 39 6.54 -4.30 -9.95
C ILE A 39 7.20 -5.66 -10.13
N TRP A 40 6.55 -6.71 -9.63
CA TRP A 40 6.79 -8.09 -10.00
C TRP A 40 6.05 -8.43 -11.27
N LEU A 41 6.76 -9.00 -12.23
CA LEU A 41 6.18 -9.64 -13.38
C LEU A 41 6.12 -11.15 -13.14
N THR A 42 4.91 -11.70 -13.13
CA THR A 42 4.67 -13.13 -12.98
C THR A 42 3.97 -13.70 -14.20
N LYS A 43 4.30 -14.95 -14.56
CA LYS A 43 3.64 -15.70 -15.64
C LYS A 43 3.16 -17.02 -15.08
N ASN A 44 1.85 -17.28 -15.17
CA ASN A 44 1.23 -18.47 -14.61
C ASN A 44 1.57 -18.67 -13.11
N GLY A 45 1.64 -17.57 -12.36
CA GLY A 45 2.01 -17.57 -10.95
C GLY A 45 3.49 -17.81 -10.64
N ARG A 46 4.37 -17.94 -11.65
CA ARG A 46 5.82 -17.98 -11.45
C ARG A 46 6.41 -16.59 -11.64
N HIS A 47 7.23 -16.16 -10.69
CA HIS A 47 8.04 -14.95 -10.83
C HIS A 47 8.94 -15.03 -12.07
N THR A 48 8.96 -13.94 -12.83
CA THR A 48 9.74 -13.81 -14.06
C THR A 48 10.76 -12.69 -13.94
N ALA A 49 10.37 -11.52 -13.45
CA ALA A 49 11.26 -10.37 -13.34
C ALA A 49 10.76 -9.37 -12.28
N ASP A 50 11.71 -8.57 -11.77
CA ASP A 50 11.42 -7.31 -11.08
C ASP A 50 11.68 -6.20 -12.09
N THR A 51 10.69 -5.33 -12.31
CA THR A 51 10.82 -4.20 -13.24
C THR A 51 10.11 -2.98 -12.68
N GLU A 52 10.12 -1.87 -13.40
CA GLU A 52 9.45 -0.64 -13.02
C GLU A 52 8.39 -0.28 -14.06
N MET A 53 7.20 0.06 -13.58
CA MET A 53 6.21 0.79 -14.37
C MET A 53 6.49 2.28 -14.22
N VAL A 54 6.67 2.96 -15.34
CA VAL A 54 6.94 4.41 -15.38
C VAL A 54 5.67 5.09 -15.84
N LEU A 55 5.22 6.06 -15.05
CA LEU A 55 4.07 6.90 -15.36
C LEU A 55 4.54 8.35 -15.49
N LEU A 56 4.10 9.01 -16.55
CA LEU A 56 4.22 10.45 -16.65
C LEU A 56 3.42 11.13 -15.52
N PRO A 57 3.73 12.38 -15.15
CA PRO A 57 2.97 13.12 -14.14
C PRO A 57 1.45 13.10 -14.40
N SER A 58 1.03 13.35 -15.64
CA SER A 58 -0.39 13.35 -16.03
C SER A 58 -1.04 11.96 -15.96
N GLU A 59 -0.28 10.89 -16.22
CA GLU A 59 -0.78 9.52 -16.10
C GLU A 59 -0.93 9.11 -14.64
N ALA A 60 -0.02 9.55 -13.78
CA ALA A 60 -0.09 9.32 -12.35
C ALA A 60 -1.28 10.05 -11.70
N GLU A 61 -1.55 11.28 -12.12
CA GLU A 61 -2.74 12.05 -11.70
C GLU A 61 -4.03 11.34 -12.14
N LEU A 62 -4.12 10.94 -13.42
CA LEU A 62 -5.27 10.22 -13.94
C LEU A 62 -5.47 8.88 -13.19
N LEU A 63 -4.41 8.13 -12.92
CA LEU A 63 -4.49 6.89 -12.15
C LEU A 63 -5.05 7.14 -10.76
N ASN A 64 -4.60 8.21 -10.09
CA ASN A 64 -5.07 8.56 -8.75
C ASN A 64 -6.56 8.93 -8.74
N GLU A 65 -7.04 9.69 -9.72
CA GLU A 65 -8.47 10.01 -9.89
C GLU A 65 -9.29 8.74 -10.11
N ARG A 66 -8.89 7.90 -11.08
CA ARG A 66 -9.60 6.65 -11.38
C ARG A 66 -9.61 5.68 -10.21
N LEU A 67 -8.52 5.62 -9.45
CA LEU A 67 -8.43 4.80 -8.25
C LEU A 67 -9.35 5.31 -7.15
N THR A 68 -9.39 6.64 -6.96
CA THR A 68 -10.30 7.28 -6.00
C THR A 68 -11.76 7.00 -6.37
N ASP A 69 -12.12 7.17 -7.64
CA ASP A 69 -13.46 6.84 -8.15
C ASP A 69 -13.81 5.36 -7.94
N ALA A 70 -12.90 4.45 -8.25
CA ALA A 70 -13.11 3.00 -8.17
C ALA A 70 -13.25 2.50 -6.73
N ILE A 71 -12.52 3.10 -5.78
CA ILE A 71 -12.65 2.79 -4.35
C ILE A 71 -13.89 3.48 -3.75
N GLY A 72 -14.43 4.49 -4.43
CA GLY A 72 -15.56 5.27 -3.99
C GLY A 72 -15.15 6.37 -3.00
N ASP A 73 -16.11 7.23 -2.69
CA ASP A 73 -15.92 8.48 -1.95
C ASP A 73 -15.76 8.29 -0.43
N SER A 74 -14.85 7.41 -0.02
CA SER A 74 -14.34 7.41 1.35
C SER A 74 -12.80 7.37 1.41
N PRO A 75 -12.13 8.37 0.80
CA PRO A 75 -10.70 8.59 1.03
C PRO A 75 -10.40 8.80 2.53
N SER A 76 -11.37 9.27 3.34
CA SER A 76 -11.19 9.40 4.79
C SER A 76 -11.17 8.05 5.52
N ALA A 77 -11.93 7.04 5.07
CA ALA A 77 -11.90 5.70 5.67
C ALA A 77 -10.60 4.96 5.33
N LEU A 78 -10.06 5.15 4.12
CA LEU A 78 -8.80 4.55 3.70
C LEU A 78 -7.59 5.23 4.34
N GLN A 79 -7.58 6.57 4.39
CA GLN A 79 -6.59 7.32 5.16
C GLN A 79 -6.68 6.97 6.64
N ALA A 80 -7.88 6.91 7.23
CA ALA A 80 -8.07 6.48 8.60
C ALA A 80 -7.56 5.05 8.81
N ALA A 81 -7.85 4.09 7.94
CA ALA A 81 -7.37 2.71 8.08
C ALA A 81 -5.84 2.59 7.96
N LEU A 82 -5.23 3.31 7.01
CA LEU A 82 -3.77 3.32 6.80
C LEU A 82 -3.04 4.06 7.93
N LEU A 83 -3.58 5.17 8.43
CA LEU A 83 -3.05 5.91 9.57
C LEU A 83 -3.27 5.17 10.91
N HIS A 84 -4.42 4.50 11.10
CA HIS A 84 -4.67 3.67 12.30
C HIS A 84 -3.75 2.44 12.35
N ALA A 85 -3.40 1.86 11.19
CA ALA A 85 -2.41 0.78 11.14
C ALA A 85 -1.02 1.25 11.63
N HIS A 86 -0.69 2.54 11.48
CA HIS A 86 0.55 3.12 11.97
C HIS A 86 0.50 3.52 13.45
N VAL A 87 -0.68 3.84 13.99
CA VAL A 87 -0.88 4.20 15.42
C VAL A 87 -1.06 2.97 16.33
N ALA A 88 -1.40 1.81 15.77
CA ALA A 88 -1.55 0.55 16.52
C ALA A 88 -0.22 -0.04 17.04
N ALA A 89 0.92 0.63 16.84
CA ALA A 89 2.16 0.36 17.56
C ALA A 89 2.32 1.29 18.79
N LYS A 90 1.24 1.55 19.53
CA LYS A 90 1.34 2.13 20.87
C LYS A 90 1.70 0.99 21.84
N GLY A 91 3.00 0.79 22.04
CA GLY A 91 3.50 -0.10 23.08
C GLY A 91 2.89 0.26 24.45
N PRO A 92 2.61 -0.72 25.32
CA PRO A 92 2.03 -0.45 26.62
C PRO A 92 3.07 0.28 27.49
N GLY A 93 2.77 1.53 27.89
CA GLY A 93 3.58 2.23 28.90
C GLY A 93 3.67 3.75 28.80
N VAL A 94 3.19 4.39 27.73
CA VAL A 94 3.27 5.87 27.61
C VAL A 94 1.89 6.50 27.72
N THR A 95 1.57 7.02 28.92
CA THR A 95 0.45 7.94 29.12
C THR A 95 0.94 9.35 28.81
N LEU A 96 0.43 9.94 27.73
CA LEU A 96 0.63 11.35 27.44
C LEU A 96 -0.24 12.15 28.41
N VAL A 97 0.37 12.82 29.39
CA VAL A 97 -0.33 13.75 30.29
C VAL A 97 -0.28 15.13 29.67
N SER A 98 -1.43 15.60 29.16
CA SER A 98 -1.60 16.99 28.78
C SER A 98 -1.67 17.85 30.05
N LYS A 99 -0.61 18.60 30.33
CA LYS A 99 -0.63 19.63 31.38
C LYS A 99 -1.45 20.81 30.84
N ALA A 100 -2.62 21.06 31.44
CA ALA A 100 -3.42 22.23 31.13
C ALA A 100 -2.63 23.51 31.50
N PRO A 101 -2.66 24.56 30.66
CA PRO A 101 -2.06 25.84 31.01
C PRO A 101 -2.86 26.46 32.17
N HIS A 102 -2.18 26.77 33.26
CA HIS A 102 -2.74 27.64 34.30
C HIS A 102 -2.96 29.02 33.68
N SER A 103 -4.21 29.48 33.75
CA SER A 103 -4.58 30.85 33.46
C SER A 103 -4.53 31.66 34.77
N ALA A 104 -4.17 32.94 34.63
CA ALA A 104 -3.92 34.00 35.62
C ALA A 104 -2.49 34.09 36.18
#